data_AF-A0A4Q4CMR2-F1
#
_entry.id   AF-A0A4Q4CMR2-F1
#
_cell.length_a   1.000
_cell.length_b   1.000
_cell.length_c   1.000
_cell.angle_alpha   90.00
_cell.angle_beta   90.00
_cell.angle_gamma   90.00
#
_symmetry.space_group_name_H-M   'P 1'
#
loop_
_entity.id
_entity.type
_entity.pdbx_description
1 polymer ?
#
loop_
_entity_poly.entity_id
_entity_poly.type
_entity_poly.pdbx_seq_one_letter_code
_entity_poly.pdbx_strand_id
1 'polypeptide(L)'
;MTTSRGTHMSLAHFALLLDRHGPLLARWPAAERDTGARLLAGSAEARAMLTSAVALDARLRQDLAQPSPAAVARLRDSVARHIARAPLPASLNPLDRLRAALRPAV
;
A
#
# COMPACT_ATOMS: atom_id res chain seq x y z
N MET A 1 32.52 15.65 18.20
CA MET A 1 32.01 16.57 17.16
C MET A 1 30.67 16.03 16.67
N THR A 2 29.60 16.71 17.11
CA THR A 2 28.19 16.70 16.69
C THR A 2 27.64 15.58 15.79
N THR A 3 26.91 14.66 16.42
CA THR A 3 26.02 13.67 15.81
C THR A 3 24.75 14.35 15.29
N SER A 4 24.66 14.63 13.99
CA SER A 4 23.40 15.05 13.36
C SER A 4 22.59 13.80 13.00
N ARG A 5 21.72 13.36 13.91
CA ARG A 5 20.85 12.18 13.75
C ARG A 5 19.57 12.55 13.00
N GLY A 6 19.70 12.89 11.72
CA GLY A 6 18.56 13.03 10.82
C GLY A 6 18.10 11.66 10.32
N THR A 7 16.84 11.33 10.55
CA THR A 7 15.94 10.29 10.01
C THR A 7 16.41 9.52 8.75
N HIS A 8 17.52 8.79 8.84
CA HIS A 8 18.04 8.03 7.70
C HIS A 8 17.50 6.59 7.73
N MET A 9 16.85 6.18 6.65
CA MET A 9 16.43 4.79 6.48
C MET A 9 17.68 3.91 6.35
N SER A 10 17.71 2.79 7.06
CA SER A 10 18.78 1.79 6.93
C SER A 10 18.52 0.91 5.71
N LEU A 11 19.58 0.34 5.13
CA LEU A 11 19.47 -0.61 4.02
C LEU A 11 18.66 -1.87 4.41
N ALA A 12 18.75 -2.31 5.67
CA ALA A 12 17.97 -3.44 6.16
C ALA A 12 16.46 -3.13 6.22
N HIS A 13 16.08 -1.93 6.66
CA HIS A 13 14.67 -1.51 6.66
C HIS A 13 14.15 -1.35 5.23
N PHE A 14 14.97 -0.80 4.33
CA PHE A 14 14.65 -0.69 2.91
C PHE A 14 14.42 -2.07 2.27
N ALA A 15 15.23 -3.08 2.61
CA ALA A 15 15.03 -4.47 2.16
C ALA A 15 13.66 -5.01 2.58
N LEU A 16 13.29 -4.84 3.85
CA LEU A 16 12.00 -5.29 4.38
C LEU A 16 10.81 -4.63 3.69
N LEU A 17 10.94 -3.34 3.36
CA LEU A 17 9.90 -2.62 2.62
C LEU A 17 9.77 -3.11 1.18
N LEU A 18 10.88 -3.42 0.50
CA LEU A 18 10.87 -4.05 -0.82
C LEU A 18 10.20 -5.41 -0.79
N ASP A 19 10.54 -6.26 0.18
CA ASP A 19 9.95 -7.60 0.30
C ASP A 19 8.45 -7.55 0.59
N ARG A 20 8.02 -6.61 1.43
CA ARG A 20 6.61 -6.50 1.86
C ARG A 20 5.71 -5.81 0.84
N HIS A 21 6.18 -4.73 0.22
CA HIS A 21 5.36 -3.85 -0.62
C HIS A 21 5.73 -3.91 -2.11
N GLY A 22 6.83 -4.58 -2.43
CA GLY A 22 7.37 -4.67 -3.78
C GLY A 22 8.19 -3.43 -4.19
N PRO A 23 8.68 -3.42 -5.44
CA PRO A 23 9.60 -2.39 -5.95
C PRO A 23 8.93 -1.04 -6.23
N LEU A 24 7.61 -0.97 -6.25
CA LEU A 24 6.89 0.28 -6.55
C LEU A 24 6.70 1.12 -5.29
N LEU A 25 7.50 2.17 -5.11
CA LEU A 25 7.39 3.08 -3.95
C LEU A 25 6.00 3.66 -3.77
N ALA A 26 5.21 3.82 -4.84
CA ALA A 26 3.83 4.30 -4.75
C ALA A 26 2.94 3.41 -3.85
N ARG A 27 3.26 2.11 -3.75
CA ARG A 27 2.54 1.11 -2.92
C ARG A 27 3.00 1.10 -1.46
N TRP A 28 4.07 1.82 -1.14
CA TRP A 28 4.61 1.86 0.21
C TRP A 28 3.75 2.74 1.14
N PRO A 29 3.84 2.54 2.47
CA PRO A 29 3.26 3.45 3.44
C PRO A 29 3.73 4.89 3.22
N ALA A 30 2.81 5.85 3.33
CA ALA A 30 3.08 7.25 3.00
C ALA A 30 4.29 7.84 3.75
N ALA A 31 4.44 7.48 5.03
CA ALA A 31 5.53 7.94 5.89
C ALA A 31 6.93 7.50 5.42
N GLU A 32 7.02 6.41 4.63
CA GLU A 32 8.29 5.79 4.24
C GLU A 32 8.73 6.15 2.83
N ARG A 33 7.83 6.69 2.00
CA ARG A 33 8.09 6.97 0.57
C ARG A 33 9.24 7.96 0.36
N ASP A 34 9.19 9.08 1.06
CA ASP A 34 10.18 10.15 0.89
C ASP A 34 11.56 9.71 1.40
N THR A 35 11.59 8.93 2.48
CA THR A 35 12.83 8.42 3.08
C THR A 35 13.47 7.36 2.18
N GLY A 36 12.66 6.48 1.59
CA GLY A 36 13.13 5.52 0.59
C GLY A 36 13.65 6.21 -0.68
N ALA A 37 12.96 7.25 -1.17
CA ALA A 37 13.42 8.03 -2.32
C ALA A 37 14.76 8.73 -2.06
N ARG A 38 14.95 9.32 -0.87
CA ARG A 38 16.23 9.91 -0.45
C ARG A 38 17.36 8.87 -0.40
N LEU A 39 17.09 7.69 0.16
CA LEU A 39 18.07 6.60 0.21
C LEU A 39 18.48 6.14 -1.21
N LEU A 40 17.51 6.03 -2.12
CA LEU A 40 17.76 5.69 -3.53
C LEU A 40 18.57 6.75 -4.28
N ALA A 41 18.44 8.03 -3.94
CA ALA A 41 19.27 9.08 -4.52
C ALA A 41 20.73 8.97 -4.04
N GLY A 42 20.95 8.62 -2.76
CA GLY A 42 22.27 8.62 -2.14
C GLY A 42 23.05 7.30 -2.19
N SER A 43 22.40 6.14 -2.30
CA SER A 43 23.07 4.83 -2.18
C SER A 43 22.99 4.01 -3.46
N ALA A 44 24.16 3.55 -3.92
CA ALA A 44 24.26 2.62 -5.03
C ALA A 44 23.72 1.22 -4.65
N GLU A 45 23.94 0.80 -3.40
CA GLU A 45 23.44 -0.47 -2.88
C GLU A 45 21.90 -0.51 -2.89
N ALA A 46 21.24 0.56 -2.44
CA ALA A 46 19.78 0.65 -2.46
C ALA A 46 19.21 0.56 -3.88
N ARG A 47 19.87 1.20 -4.86
CA ARG A 47 19.49 1.10 -6.27
C ARG A 47 19.69 -0.31 -6.81
N ALA A 48 20.77 -0.99 -6.45
CA ALA A 48 21.00 -2.38 -6.84
C ALA A 48 19.91 -3.31 -6.28
N MET A 49 19.54 -3.15 -5.01
CA MET A 49 18.44 -3.90 -4.39
C MET A 49 17.11 -3.67 -5.11
N LEU A 50 16.80 -2.41 -5.43
CA LEU A 50 15.58 -2.08 -6.17
C LEU A 50 15.56 -2.74 -7.56
N THR A 51 16.68 -2.69 -8.30
CA THR A 51 16.80 -3.34 -9.62
C THR A 51 16.53 -4.84 -9.52
N SER A 52 17.10 -5.52 -8.51
CA SER A 52 16.84 -6.94 -8.26
C SER A 52 15.37 -7.22 -7.94
N ALA A 53 14.74 -6.39 -7.12
CA ALA A 53 13.32 -6.51 -6.80
C ALA A 53 12.42 -6.28 -8.03
N VAL A 54 12.76 -5.33 -8.91
CA VAL A 54 12.06 -5.12 -10.19
C VAL A 54 12.18 -6.34 -11.10
N ALA A 55 13.38 -6.91 -11.23
CA ALA A 55 13.61 -8.09 -12.04
C ALA A 55 12.83 -9.31 -11.52
N LEU A 56 12.79 -9.51 -10.20
CA LEU A 56 12.00 -10.57 -9.58
C LEU A 56 10.50 -10.37 -9.82
N ASP A 57 9.97 -9.17 -9.59
CA ASP A 57 8.54 -8.89 -9.79
C ASP A 57 8.12 -9.08 -11.26
N ALA A 58 8.98 -8.69 -12.21
CA ALA A 58 8.74 -8.94 -13.63
C ALA A 58 8.70 -10.44 -13.96
N ARG A 59 9.63 -11.22 -13.39
CA ARG A 59 9.70 -12.66 -13.60
C ARG A 59 8.51 -13.39 -12.98
N LEU A 60 8.08 -13.01 -11.78
CA LEU A 60 6.87 -13.53 -11.17
C LEU A 60 5.63 -13.24 -12.03
N ARG A 61 5.54 -12.04 -12.63
CA ARG A 61 4.43 -11.70 -13.54
C ARG A 61 4.43 -12.55 -14.82
N GLN A 62 5.59 -12.94 -15.32
CA GLN A 62 5.75 -13.75 -16.52
C GLN A 62 5.51 -15.25 -16.26
N ASP A 63 6.07 -15.76 -15.17
CA ASP A 63 6.14 -17.20 -14.89
C ASP A 63 4.88 -17.72 -14.18
N LEU A 64 4.17 -16.85 -13.44
CA LEU A 64 2.93 -17.24 -12.75
C LEU A 64 1.73 -17.16 -13.68
N ALA A 65 0.90 -18.20 -13.62
CA ALA A 65 -0.38 -18.24 -14.32
C ALA A 65 -1.25 -17.03 -13.94
N GLN A 66 -1.53 -16.17 -14.91
CA GLN A 66 -2.43 -15.04 -14.73
C GLN A 66 -3.87 -15.47 -14.98
N PRO A 67 -4.85 -14.94 -14.21
CA PRO A 67 -6.25 -15.19 -14.50
C PRO A 67 -6.59 -14.66 -15.89
N SER A 68 -7.35 -15.45 -16.67
CA SER A 68 -7.75 -15.01 -18.00
C SER A 68 -8.57 -13.72 -17.91
N PRO A 69 -8.46 -12.80 -18.90
CA PRO A 69 -9.23 -11.55 -18.89
C PRO A 69 -10.74 -11.78 -18.73
N ALA A 70 -11.27 -12.85 -19.33
CA ALA A 70 -12.67 -13.25 -19.19
C ALA A 70 -13.04 -13.71 -17.77
N ALA A 71 -12.13 -14.40 -17.06
CA ALA A 71 -12.35 -14.74 -15.65
C ALA A 71 -12.39 -13.49 -14.76
N VAL A 72 -11.49 -12.53 -14.99
CA VAL A 72 -11.47 -11.25 -14.26
C VAL A 72 -12.74 -10.43 -14.54
N ALA A 73 -13.21 -10.37 -15.79
CA ALA A 73 -14.45 -9.69 -16.16
C ALA A 73 -15.66 -10.30 -15.44
N ARG A 74 -15.81 -11.62 -15.48
CA ARG A 74 -16.89 -12.33 -14.76
C ARG A 74 -16.87 -12.07 -13.26
N LEU A 75 -15.68 -12.05 -12.65
CA LEU A 75 -15.53 -11.72 -11.23
C LEU A 75 -16.00 -10.29 -10.93
N ARG A 76 -15.57 -9.30 -11.75
CA ARG A 76 -15.98 -7.90 -11.60
C ARG A 76 -17.50 -7.74 -11.70
N ASP A 77 -18.13 -8.39 -12.68
CA ASP A 77 -19.59 -8.35 -12.84
C ASP A 77 -20.34 -9.01 -11.68
N SER A 78 -19.78 -10.09 -11.12
CA SER A 78 -20.31 -10.74 -9.93
C SER A 78 -20.25 -9.81 -8.71
N VAL A 79 -19.08 -9.19 -8.48
CA VAL A 79 -18.87 -8.23 -7.38
C VAL A 79 -19.78 -7.01 -7.53
N ALA A 80 -19.89 -6.43 -8.73
CA ALA A 80 -20.77 -5.29 -8.99
C ALA A 80 -22.24 -5.62 -8.67
N ARG A 81 -22.73 -6.79 -9.09
CA ARG A 81 -24.09 -7.26 -8.75
C ARG A 81 -24.27 -7.50 -7.27
N HIS A 82 -23.25 -8.01 -6.58
CA HIS A 82 -23.31 -8.21 -5.13
C HIS A 82 -23.40 -6.87 -4.40
N ILE A 83 -22.55 -5.90 -4.75
CA ILE A 83 -22.59 -4.54 -4.17
C ILE A 83 -23.94 -3.88 -4.42
N ALA A 84 -24.48 -3.97 -5.63
CA ALA A 84 -25.78 -3.38 -5.97
C ALA A 84 -26.96 -3.99 -5.18
N ARG A 85 -26.81 -5.23 -4.69
CA ARG A 85 -27.82 -5.93 -3.89
C ARG A 85 -27.54 -5.89 -2.39
N ALA A 86 -26.36 -5.41 -1.98
CA ALA A 86 -26.01 -5.30 -0.58
C ALA A 86 -26.89 -4.23 0.07
N PRO A 87 -27.45 -4.48 1.28
CA PRO A 87 -28.17 -3.46 2.00
C PRO A 87 -27.24 -2.27 2.22
N LEU A 88 -27.74 -1.06 1.94
CA LEU A 88 -27.00 0.17 2.23
C LEU A 88 -26.61 0.14 3.72
N PRO A 89 -25.34 0.40 4.06
CA PRO A 89 -24.97 0.55 5.45
C PRO A 89 -25.86 1.63 6.06
N ALA A 90 -26.47 1.34 7.21
CA ALA A 90 -27.38 2.25 7.87
C ALA A 90 -26.71 3.62 8.01
N SER A 91 -27.15 4.60 7.23
CA SER A 91 -26.67 5.95 7.37
C SER A 91 -27.14 6.44 8.73
N LEU A 92 -26.21 6.74 9.65
CA LEU A 92 -26.54 7.46 10.88
C LEU A 92 -27.25 8.74 10.46
N ASN A 93 -28.54 8.86 10.81
CA ASN A 93 -29.30 10.06 10.55
C ASN A 93 -28.57 11.25 11.22
N PRO A 94 -28.64 12.46 10.65
CA PRO A 94 -28.02 13.65 11.24
C PRO A 94 -28.42 13.85 12.71
N LEU A 95 -29.67 13.50 13.06
CA LEU A 95 -30.20 13.55 14.42
C LEU A 95 -29.53 12.54 15.37
N ASP A 96 -29.15 11.36 14.89
CA ASP A 96 -28.46 10.35 15.70
C ASP A 96 -27.03 10.78 16.00
N ARG A 97 -26.37 11.46 15.06
CA ARG A 97 -25.06 12.07 15.30
C ARG A 97 -25.14 13.21 16.31
N LEU A 98 -26.18 14.06 16.21
CA LEU A 98 -26.41 15.14 17.15
C LEU A 98 -26.68 14.59 18.56
N ARG A 99 -27.53 13.54 18.68
CA ARG A 99 -27.79 12.86 19.95
C ARG A 99 -26.55 12.20 20.55
N ALA A 100 -25.68 11.61 19.72
CA ALA A 100 -24.42 11.05 20.18
C ALA A 100 -23.46 12.13 20.69
N ALA A 101 -23.39 13.28 20.01
CA ALA A 101 -22.54 14.41 20.42
C ALA A 101 -23.05 15.11 21.69
N LEU A 102 -24.36 15.08 21.93
CA LEU A 102 -25.00 15.65 23.11
C LEU A 102 -25.09 14.66 24.28
N ARG A 103 -24.59 13.42 24.13
CA ARG A 103 -24.60 12.45 25.22
C ARG A 103 -23.51 12.84 26.23
N PRO A 104 -23.87 13.22 27.47
CA PRO A 104 -22.88 13.56 28.48
C PRO A 104 -22.11 12.29 28.86
N ALA A 105 -20.79 12.42 28.99
CA ALA A 105 -19.96 11.39 29.61
C ALA A 105 -20.40 11.26 31.07
N VAL A 106 -21.00 10.12 31.42
CA VAL A 106 -21.22 9.69 32.80
C VAL A 106 -19.97 8.99 33.28
#